data_AF-A0A7V3NBC5-F1
#
_entry.id   AF-A0A7V3NBC5-F1
#
_cell.length_a   1.000
_cell.length_b   1.000
_cell.length_c   1.000
_cell.angle_alpha   90.00
_cell.angle_beta   90.00
_cell.angle_gamma   90.00
#
_symmetry.space_group_name_H-M   'P 1'
#
loop_
_entity.id
_entity.type
_entity.pdbx_description
1 polymer ?
#
loop_
_entity_poly.entity_id
_entity_poly.type
_entity_poly.pdbx_seq_one_letter_code
_entity_poly.pdbx_strand_id
1 'polypeptide(L)'
;MAETSPFATFWPRGATTAGFLLGLLESPFSAVTFNNLRIWAQDEGLLCRYAKDVAFHDVQIDSKAGSALVCRDVEGLEIDGFRTGAPHPDFPVVDLSDVKDVFLRGYQAPRGTTTFVSVRGDSTRNCNSDSRNRPSAGLRG
;
A
#
# COMPACT_ATOMS: atom_id res chain seq x y z
N MET A 1 13.67 14.38 33.50
CA MET A 1 12.23 14.16 33.27
C MET A 1 12.11 13.73 31.81
N ALA A 2 12.04 12.43 31.56
CA ALA A 2 12.01 11.88 30.20
C ALA A 2 10.54 11.71 29.79
N GLU A 3 10.16 12.39 28.71
CA GLU A 3 8.82 12.32 28.14
C GLU A 3 8.69 10.99 27.41
N THR A 4 7.93 10.05 28.00
CA THR A 4 7.60 8.78 27.35
C THR A 4 6.59 9.05 26.24
N SER A 5 7.06 9.14 25.00
CA SER A 5 6.19 9.00 23.83
C SER A 5 5.47 7.64 23.92
N PRO A 6 4.13 7.59 23.93
CA PRO A 6 3.38 6.34 24.11
C PRO A 6 3.40 5.42 22.88
N PHE A 7 4.13 5.77 21.82
CA PHE A 7 4.20 4.99 20.59
C PHE A 7 5.65 4.56 20.33
N ALA A 8 5.96 3.30 20.65
CA ALA A 8 7.19 2.68 20.21
C ALA A 8 7.19 2.64 18.68
N THR A 9 7.95 3.54 18.05
CA THR A 9 8.04 3.56 16.59
C THR A 9 8.95 2.41 16.15
N PHE A 10 8.33 1.40 15.52
CA PHE A 10 9.02 0.22 15.02
C PHE A 10 9.61 0.51 13.64
N TRP A 11 10.94 0.43 13.52
CA TRP A 11 11.69 0.70 12.29
C TRP A 11 12.56 -0.52 11.94
N PRO A 12 11.98 -1.61 11.41
CA PRO A 12 12.77 -2.74 10.96
C PRO A 12 13.72 -2.27 9.85
N ARG A 13 15.03 -2.44 10.06
CA ARG A 13 16.07 -2.17 9.06
C ARG A 13 16.68 -3.48 8.60
N GLY A 14 16.93 -3.58 7.30
CA GLY A 14 17.58 -4.75 6.70
C GLY A 14 16.65 -5.93 6.45
N ALA A 15 15.33 -5.73 6.52
CA ALA A 15 14.37 -6.74 6.12
C ALA A 15 14.45 -6.95 4.60
N THR A 16 14.54 -8.20 4.15
CA THR A 16 14.48 -8.52 2.71
C THR A 16 13.09 -8.23 2.15
N THR A 17 12.04 -8.57 2.90
CA THR A 17 10.65 -8.35 2.53
C THR A 17 9.94 -7.54 3.62
N ALA A 18 9.05 -6.62 3.25
CA ALA A 18 8.36 -5.76 4.22
C ALA A 18 7.39 -6.54 5.12
N GLY A 19 6.68 -7.52 4.57
CA GLY A 19 5.82 -8.41 5.34
C GLY A 19 4.83 -9.22 4.50
N PHE A 20 4.23 -10.21 5.13
CA PHE A 20 3.22 -11.09 4.54
C PHE A 20 1.97 -11.12 5.42
N LEU A 21 0.82 -10.88 4.82
CA LEU A 21 -0.50 -11.05 5.41
C LEU A 21 -1.26 -12.05 4.56
N LEU A 22 -1.31 -13.30 5.00
CA LEU A 22 -1.78 -14.42 4.20
C LEU A 22 -2.96 -15.10 4.90
N GLY A 23 -4.12 -15.02 4.27
CA GLY A 23 -5.28 -15.82 4.65
C GLY A 23 -5.39 -17.07 3.79
N LEU A 24 -6.52 -17.75 3.95
CA LEU A 24 -6.90 -18.88 3.11
C LEU A 24 -8.10 -18.49 2.28
N LEU A 25 -8.22 -19.08 1.09
CA LEU A 25 -9.39 -18.85 0.23
C LEU A 25 -10.71 -19.18 0.95
N GLU A 26 -10.72 -20.29 1.71
CA GLU A 26 -11.90 -20.77 2.46
C GLU A 26 -12.18 -19.96 3.74
N SER A 27 -11.13 -19.37 4.31
CA SER A 27 -11.20 -18.60 5.55
C SER A 27 -10.26 -17.41 5.46
N PRO A 28 -10.67 -16.34 4.75
CA PRO A 28 -9.90 -15.11 4.68
C PRO A 28 -9.68 -14.55 6.08
N PHE A 29 -8.51 -13.97 6.35
CA PHE A 29 -8.37 -13.17 7.57
C PHE A 29 -9.14 -11.87 7.40
N SER A 30 -9.61 -11.30 8.51
CA SER A 30 -10.43 -10.10 8.46
C SER A 30 -10.14 -9.10 9.56
N ALA A 31 -10.58 -7.85 9.34
CA ALA A 31 -10.56 -6.76 10.31
C ALA A 31 -9.16 -6.41 10.83
N VAL A 32 -8.21 -6.20 9.92
CA VAL A 32 -6.83 -5.82 10.24
C VAL A 32 -6.57 -4.38 9.82
N THR A 33 -6.12 -3.55 10.75
CA THR A 33 -5.72 -2.16 10.47
C THR A 33 -4.25 -1.94 10.79
N PHE A 34 -3.52 -1.39 9.82
CA PHE A 34 -2.18 -0.86 10.00
C PHE A 34 -2.26 0.65 10.07
N ASN A 35 -1.70 1.23 11.13
CA ASN A 35 -1.70 2.68 11.32
C ASN A 35 -0.29 3.16 11.67
N ASN A 36 0.13 4.27 11.07
CA ASN A 36 1.36 5.00 11.39
C ASN A 36 2.62 4.11 11.34
N LEU A 37 2.71 3.27 10.32
CA LEU A 37 3.79 2.32 10.14
C LEU A 37 4.75 2.76 9.04
N ARG A 38 6.06 2.52 9.23
CA ARG A 38 7.03 2.63 8.15
C ARG A 38 7.92 1.40 8.09
N ILE A 39 8.15 0.91 6.88
CA ILE A 39 8.99 -0.26 6.63
C ILE A 39 9.98 0.06 5.51
N TRP A 40 11.23 -0.35 5.72
CA TRP A 40 12.27 -0.36 4.68
C TRP A 40 12.63 -1.81 4.35
N ALA A 41 12.22 -2.26 3.17
CA ALA A 41 12.56 -3.55 2.62
C ALA A 41 13.67 -3.43 1.58
N GLN A 42 14.58 -4.42 1.56
CA GLN A 42 15.66 -4.47 0.59
C GLN A 42 15.17 -4.96 -0.77
N ASP A 43 14.26 -5.93 -0.79
CA ASP A 43 13.74 -6.52 -2.02
C ASP A 43 12.25 -6.20 -2.12
N GLU A 44 11.37 -7.06 -1.61
CA GLU A 44 9.93 -6.98 -1.83
C GLU A 44 9.18 -6.13 -0.78
N GLY A 45 8.11 -5.47 -1.21
CA GLY A 45 7.17 -4.76 -0.34
C GLY A 45 6.31 -5.68 0.52
N LEU A 46 5.11 -5.21 0.88
CA LEU A 46 4.17 -5.99 1.67
C LEU A 46 3.17 -6.72 0.77
N LEU A 47 3.01 -8.03 0.98
CA LEU A 47 2.00 -8.84 0.30
C LEU A 47 0.83 -9.11 1.22
N CYS A 48 -0.38 -8.73 0.78
CA CYS A 48 -1.65 -9.04 1.40
C CYS A 48 -2.47 -9.94 0.48
N ARG A 49 -2.89 -11.11 0.96
CA ARG A 49 -3.65 -12.06 0.15
C ARG A 49 -4.73 -12.79 0.93
N TYR A 50 -5.89 -13.00 0.29
CA TYR A 50 -7.06 -13.66 0.89
C TYR A 50 -7.50 -12.97 2.18
N ALA A 51 -7.98 -11.74 2.02
CA ALA A 51 -8.27 -10.85 3.14
C ALA A 51 -9.60 -10.11 2.98
N LYS A 52 -10.22 -9.75 4.10
CA LYS A 52 -11.41 -8.89 4.15
C LYS A 52 -11.24 -7.75 5.14
N ASP A 53 -11.78 -6.58 4.83
CA ASP A 53 -11.80 -5.42 5.74
C ASP A 53 -10.39 -5.08 6.26
N VAL A 54 -9.48 -4.81 5.33
CA VAL A 54 -8.09 -4.44 5.63
C VAL A 54 -7.90 -2.95 5.39
N ALA A 55 -7.27 -2.28 6.35
CA ALA A 55 -7.04 -0.85 6.30
C ALA A 55 -5.55 -0.50 6.49
N PHE A 56 -5.03 0.37 5.63
CA PHE A 56 -3.68 0.95 5.73
C PHE A 56 -3.79 2.47 5.86
N HIS A 57 -3.49 3.00 7.05
CA HIS A 57 -3.59 4.41 7.37
C HIS A 57 -2.21 4.99 7.68
N ASP A 58 -1.78 5.99 6.92
CA ASP A 58 -0.49 6.67 7.07
C ASP A 58 0.72 5.74 7.07
N VAL A 59 0.63 4.69 6.25
CA VAL A 59 1.68 3.69 6.08
C VAL A 59 2.67 4.14 5.00
N GLN A 60 3.96 3.97 5.27
CA GLN A 60 5.02 4.15 4.27
C GLN A 60 5.81 2.86 4.09
N ILE A 61 5.89 2.35 2.86
CA ILE A 61 6.71 1.19 2.54
C ILE A 61 7.67 1.57 1.43
N ASP A 62 8.95 1.38 1.71
CA ASP A 62 10.03 1.60 0.75
C ASP A 62 10.60 0.22 0.38
N SER A 63 10.49 -0.18 -0.88
CA SER A 63 11.07 -1.41 -1.43
C SER A 63 12.05 -1.05 -2.54
N LYS A 64 13.20 -1.73 -2.65
CA LYS A 64 14.12 -1.48 -3.77
C LYS A 64 13.77 -2.28 -5.01
N ALA A 65 12.98 -3.35 -4.86
CA ALA A 65 12.48 -4.17 -5.95
C ALA A 65 10.96 -4.37 -5.82
N GLY A 66 10.27 -4.53 -6.95
CA GLY A 66 8.83 -4.78 -6.96
C GLY A 66 7.98 -3.63 -6.41
N SER A 67 6.68 -3.92 -6.24
CA SER A 67 5.71 -3.00 -5.67
C SER A 67 5.88 -2.89 -4.15
N ALA A 68 5.65 -1.69 -3.61
CA ALA A 68 5.71 -1.44 -2.16
C ALA A 68 4.54 -2.11 -1.43
N LEU A 69 3.37 -2.19 -2.07
CA LEU A 69 2.19 -2.89 -1.57
C LEU A 69 1.58 -3.73 -2.68
N VAL A 70 1.33 -5.01 -2.39
CA VAL A 70 0.64 -5.94 -3.27
C VAL A 70 -0.57 -6.50 -2.54
N CYS A 71 -1.77 -6.31 -3.10
CA CYS A 71 -3.00 -6.90 -2.57
C CYS A 71 -3.64 -7.82 -3.61
N ARG A 72 -3.92 -9.07 -3.23
CA ARG A 72 -4.54 -10.07 -4.12
C ARG A 72 -5.72 -10.74 -3.43
N ASP A 73 -6.84 -10.92 -4.13
CA ASP A 73 -8.01 -11.59 -3.54
C ASP A 73 -8.47 -10.89 -2.24
N VAL A 74 -8.61 -9.56 -2.27
CA VAL A 74 -8.97 -8.73 -1.10
C VAL A 74 -10.29 -8.02 -1.31
N GLU A 75 -11.16 -8.04 -0.29
CA GLU A 75 -12.46 -7.35 -0.27
C GLU A 75 -12.48 -6.32 0.87
N GLY A 76 -13.02 -5.12 0.63
CA GLY A 76 -13.08 -4.06 1.64
C GLY A 76 -11.69 -3.53 2.00
N LEU A 77 -10.96 -3.01 1.01
CA LEU A 77 -9.60 -2.48 1.20
C LEU A 77 -9.63 -0.96 1.31
N GLU A 78 -9.22 -0.42 2.45
CA GLU A 78 -9.00 1.02 2.64
C GLU A 78 -7.50 1.34 2.68
N ILE A 79 -7.08 2.30 1.87
CA ILE A 79 -5.72 2.82 1.88
C ILE A 79 -5.82 4.34 1.96
N ASP A 80 -5.41 4.94 3.08
CA ASP A 80 -5.34 6.40 3.25
C ASP A 80 -3.92 6.83 3.62
N GLY A 81 -3.39 7.81 2.89
CA GLY A 81 -2.12 8.42 3.23
C GLY A 81 -0.90 7.56 2.91
N PHE A 82 -1.04 6.54 2.04
CA PHE A 82 0.07 5.66 1.67
C PHE A 82 1.19 6.39 0.95
N ARG A 83 2.43 6.08 1.31
CA ARG A 83 3.64 6.73 0.80
C ARG A 83 4.72 5.71 0.45
N THR A 84 5.58 6.08 -0.49
CA THR A 84 6.86 5.43 -0.73
C THR A 84 7.92 6.50 -0.99
N GLY A 85 9.14 6.27 -0.54
CA GLY A 85 10.31 7.09 -0.80
C GLY A 85 11.16 6.60 -1.96
N ALA A 86 10.90 5.39 -2.47
CA ALA A 86 11.71 4.74 -3.49
C ALA A 86 10.84 4.02 -4.54
N PRO A 87 10.10 4.75 -5.39
CA PRO A 87 9.33 4.11 -6.45
C PRO A 87 10.26 3.42 -7.46
N HIS A 88 9.92 2.18 -7.85
CA HIS A 88 10.63 1.47 -8.92
C HIS A 88 9.99 1.81 -10.29
N PRO A 89 10.76 2.10 -11.35
CA PRO A 89 10.19 2.53 -12.64
C PRO A 89 9.36 1.45 -13.33
N ASP A 90 9.73 0.17 -13.17
CA ASP A 90 9.06 -0.97 -13.83
C ASP A 90 7.88 -1.56 -13.05
N PHE A 91 7.66 -1.14 -11.80
CA PHE A 91 6.60 -1.69 -10.95
C PHE A 91 5.68 -0.58 -10.44
N PRO A 92 4.36 -0.82 -10.39
CA PRO A 92 3.47 0.11 -9.71
C PRO A 92 3.81 0.16 -8.22
N VAL A 93 3.64 1.31 -7.57
CA VAL A 93 3.86 1.43 -6.11
C VAL A 93 2.87 0.53 -5.34
N VAL A 94 1.62 0.52 -5.77
CA VAL A 94 0.54 -0.34 -5.25
C VAL A 94 0.01 -1.22 -6.39
N ASP A 95 0.19 -2.55 -6.29
CA ASP A 95 -0.38 -3.52 -7.25
C ASP A 95 -1.60 -4.21 -6.63
N LEU A 96 -2.77 -3.99 -7.21
CA LEU A 96 -4.04 -4.58 -6.78
C LEU A 96 -4.54 -5.55 -7.85
N SER A 97 -4.77 -6.81 -7.48
CA SER A 97 -5.34 -7.81 -8.36
C SER A 97 -6.50 -8.57 -7.74
N ASP A 98 -7.61 -8.70 -8.47
CA ASP A 98 -8.81 -9.40 -8.01
C ASP A 98 -9.33 -8.83 -6.67
N VAL A 99 -9.47 -7.51 -6.63
CA VAL A 99 -9.87 -6.74 -5.43
C VAL A 99 -11.29 -6.19 -5.54
N LYS A 100 -11.99 -6.09 -4.42
CA LYS A 100 -13.38 -5.61 -4.38
C LYS A 100 -13.54 -4.54 -3.32
N ASP A 101 -14.32 -3.51 -3.65
CA ASP A 101 -14.67 -2.43 -2.71
C ASP A 101 -13.41 -1.77 -2.13
N VAL A 102 -12.62 -1.15 -3.03
CA VAL A 102 -11.35 -0.50 -2.69
C VAL A 102 -11.52 1.00 -2.60
N PHE A 103 -11.03 1.58 -1.52
CA PHE A 103 -10.94 3.03 -1.33
C PHE A 103 -9.48 3.42 -1.11
N LEU A 104 -8.85 3.92 -2.18
CA LEU A 104 -7.50 4.48 -2.13
C LEU A 104 -7.58 6.00 -2.09
N ARG A 105 -7.15 6.63 -1.00
CA ARG A 105 -7.13 8.09 -0.87
C ARG A 105 -5.86 8.60 -0.24
N GLY A 106 -5.67 9.91 -0.27
CA GLY A 106 -4.64 10.54 0.56
C GLY A 106 -3.19 10.32 0.09
N TYR A 107 -2.96 9.68 -1.05
CA TYR A 107 -1.62 9.33 -1.49
C TYR A 107 -0.94 10.44 -2.29
N GLN A 108 0.39 10.40 -2.34
CA GLN A 108 1.22 11.28 -3.17
C GLN A 108 2.17 10.44 -3.99
N ALA A 109 2.17 10.63 -5.31
CA ALA A 109 3.15 10.01 -6.19
C ALA A 109 4.47 10.80 -6.11
N PRO A 110 5.54 10.22 -5.53
CA PRO A 110 6.85 10.87 -5.55
C PRO A 110 7.37 11.04 -6.99
N ARG A 111 8.32 11.95 -7.17
CA ARG A 111 8.99 12.12 -8.47
C ARG A 111 9.65 10.80 -8.89
N GLY A 112 9.51 10.45 -10.17
CA GLY A 112 10.02 9.19 -10.71
C GLY A 112 9.03 8.03 -10.64
N THR A 113 7.86 8.19 -10.01
CA THR A 113 6.77 7.21 -10.12
C THR A 113 6.20 7.21 -11.55
N THR A 114 6.31 6.07 -12.23
CA THR A 114 5.66 5.83 -13.53
C THR A 114 4.19 5.50 -13.33
N THR A 115 3.91 4.51 -12.48
CA THR A 115 2.56 4.08 -12.09
C THR A 115 2.45 4.06 -10.57
N PHE A 116 1.52 4.82 -10.00
CA PHE A 116 1.32 4.77 -8.54
C PHE A 116 0.47 3.57 -8.13
N VAL A 117 -0.69 3.40 -8.76
CA VAL A 117 -1.59 2.28 -8.49
C VAL A 117 -1.90 1.56 -9.79
N SER A 118 -1.78 0.23 -9.75
CA SER A 118 -2.23 -0.69 -10.79
C SER A 118 -3.40 -1.49 -10.25
N VAL A 119 -4.45 -1.63 -11.05
CA VAL A 119 -5.68 -2.38 -10.68
C VAL A 119 -6.02 -3.31 -11.85
N ARG A 120 -6.09 -4.62 -11.58
CA ARG A 120 -6.27 -5.67 -12.61
C ARG A 120 -7.02 -6.89 -12.09
N GLY A 121 -7.37 -7.82 -12.98
CA GLY A 121 -8.00 -9.10 -12.63
C GLY A 121 -9.52 -9.10 -12.80
N ASP A 122 -10.05 -10.23 -13.24
CA ASP A 122 -11.44 -10.39 -13.71
C ASP A 122 -12.46 -10.23 -12.59
N SER A 123 -12.05 -10.47 -11.34
CA SER A 123 -12.93 -10.33 -10.17
C SER A 123 -12.98 -8.90 -9.61
N THR A 124 -12.26 -7.97 -10.23
CA THR A 124 -12.08 -6.62 -9.69
C THR A 124 -13.28 -5.71 -9.93
N ARG A 125 -13.75 -5.03 -8.87
CA ARG A 125 -14.90 -4.11 -8.94
C ARG A 125 -14.90 -3.08 -7.82
N ASN A 126 -15.62 -1.98 -8.04
CA ASN A 126 -15.85 -0.90 -7.07
C ASN A 126 -14.55 -0.33 -6.49
N CYS A 127 -13.61 0.06 -7.36
CA CYS A 127 -12.34 0.66 -6.97
C CYS A 127 -12.39 2.18 -7.16
N ASN A 128 -12.25 2.93 -6.07
CA ASN A 128 -12.20 4.38 -6.07
C ASN A 128 -10.80 4.86 -5.67
N SER A 129 -10.27 5.85 -6.39
CA SER A 129 -8.97 6.46 -6.10
C SER A 129 -9.05 7.99 -6.03
N ASP A 130 -8.47 8.59 -4.99
CA ASP A 130 -8.37 10.05 -4.79
C ASP A 130 -6.97 10.45 -4.30
N SER A 131 -6.27 11.28 -5.08
CA SER A 131 -4.87 11.63 -4.81
C SER A 131 -4.74 13.01 -4.14
N ARG A 132 -3.76 13.19 -3.23
CA ARG A 132 -3.47 14.52 -2.63
C ARG A 132 -2.77 15.49 -3.58
N ASN A 133 -2.29 15.02 -4.74
CA ASN A 133 -1.58 15.86 -5.69
C ASN A 133 -2.51 16.23 -6.86
N ARG A 134 -3.15 17.40 -6.80
CA ARG A 134 -3.46 18.17 -8.01
C ARG A 134 -2.22 19.03 -8.32
N PRO A 135 -1.28 18.59 -9.18
CA PRO A 135 -0.29 19.52 -9.67
C PRO A 135 -1.01 20.55 -10.54
N SER A 136 -0.94 21.81 -10.14
CA SER A 136 -1.26 22.94 -11.00
C SER A 136 -0.23 23.03 -12.14
N ALA A 137 -0.39 22.23 -13.19
CA ALA A 137 0.34 22.40 -14.45
C ALA A 137 -0.28 21.59 -15.59
N GLY A 138 -1.04 22.28 -16.44
CA GLY A 138 -1.15 21.98 -17.88
C GLY A 138 -1.89 20.69 -18.28
N LEU A 139 -3.21 20.79 -18.44
CA LEU A 139 -3.86 20.11 -19.55
C LEU A 139 -3.21 20.61 -20.85
N ARG A 140 -2.53 19.72 -21.58
CA ARG A 140 -2.22 19.93 -22.99
C ARG A 140 -2.74 18.74 -23.79
N GLY A 141 -3.59 19.07 -24.76
CA GLY A 141 -3.82 18.36 -26.03
C GLY A 141 -4.57 17.05 -25.91
#